data_AF-A0A0P5H856-F1
#
_entry.id   AF-A0A0P5H856-F1
#
_cell.length_a   1.000
_cell.length_b   1.000
_cell.length_c   1.000
_cell.angle_alpha   90.00
_cell.angle_beta   90.00
_cell.angle_gamma   90.00
#
_symmetry.space_group_name_H-M   'P 1'
#
loop_
_entity.id
_entity.type
_entity.pdbx_description
1 polymer ?
#
loop_
_entity_poly.entity_id
_entity_poly.type
_entity_poly.pdbx_seq_one_letter_code
_entity_poly.pdbx_strand_id
1 'polypeptide(L)'
;MFCRLAAQELSLLSPRLSQENVRLVGIGLEELGVEEFVEKKFWAGELYIDEKKKSFNDLGYKRFSIWSLPGLLLSRIARSQAAKGKERGVGGDLRGDGYQNGGLLVVGKGGKVLYSFVQENPADHAANEDILKALNLSVAGGEQAASSPSAANCADGDVCSVKPKSPASE
;
A
#
# COMPACT_ATOMS: atom_id res chain seq x y z
N MET A 1 1.85 -5.96 15.11
CA MET A 1 0.71 -6.46 14.30
C MET A 1 0.26 -5.47 13.23
N PHE A 2 -0.33 -4.32 13.58
CA PHE A 2 -0.89 -3.37 12.61
C PHE A 2 0.15 -2.85 11.60
N CYS A 3 1.35 -2.50 12.05
CA CYS A 3 2.43 -2.06 11.16
C CYS A 3 2.83 -3.13 10.15
N ARG A 4 2.87 -4.40 10.57
CA ARG A 4 3.20 -5.54 9.68
C ARG A 4 2.12 -5.74 8.62
N LEU A 5 0.85 -5.59 8.99
CA LEU A 5 -0.28 -5.71 8.05
C LEU A 5 -0.28 -4.56 7.03
N ALA A 6 -0.13 -3.31 7.47
CA ALA A 6 -0.06 -2.16 6.58
C ALA A 6 1.16 -2.25 5.64
N ALA A 7 2.32 -2.69 6.15
CA ALA A 7 3.51 -2.92 5.35
C ALA A 7 3.28 -3.95 4.24
N GLN A 8 2.60 -5.07 4.55
CA GLN A 8 2.24 -6.07 3.54
C GLN A 8 1.30 -5.49 2.49
N GLU A 9 0.25 -4.78 2.90
CA GLU A 9 -0.74 -4.20 1.98
C GLU A 9 -0.13 -3.17 1.03
N LEU A 10 0.77 -2.33 1.54
CA LEU A 10 1.50 -1.37 0.71
C LEU A 10 2.52 -2.07 -0.21
N SER A 11 3.15 -3.15 0.27
CA SER A 11 4.10 -3.94 -0.52
C SER A 11 3.46 -4.60 -1.76
N LEU A 12 2.14 -4.84 -1.74
CA LEU A 12 1.42 -5.30 -2.93
C LEU A 12 1.46 -4.29 -4.08
N LEU A 13 1.67 -3.00 -3.79
CA LEU A 13 1.84 -1.97 -4.82
C LEU A 13 3.27 -1.92 -5.40
N SER A 14 4.26 -2.56 -4.77
CA SER A 14 5.68 -2.47 -5.13
C SER A 14 5.96 -2.75 -6.63
N PRO A 15 5.41 -3.81 -7.26
CA PRO A 15 5.64 -4.06 -8.68
C PRO A 15 5.19 -2.90 -9.57
N ARG A 16 4.04 -2.31 -9.23
CA ARG A 16 3.47 -1.20 -9.97
C ARG A 16 4.24 0.09 -9.76
N LEU A 17 4.61 0.39 -8.52
CA LEU A 17 5.44 1.56 -8.20
C LEU A 17 6.79 1.49 -8.94
N SER A 18 7.38 0.30 -9.01
CA SER A 18 8.66 0.08 -9.70
C SER A 18 8.58 0.33 -11.21
N GLN A 19 7.48 -0.06 -11.87
CA GLN A 19 7.24 0.23 -13.30
C GLN A 19 7.23 1.75 -13.57
N GLU A 20 6.73 2.52 -12.62
CA GLU A 20 6.64 3.99 -12.70
C GLU A 20 7.89 4.69 -12.14
N ASN A 21 8.97 3.94 -11.90
CA ASN A 21 10.22 4.42 -11.31
C ASN A 21 10.04 5.10 -9.93
N VAL A 22 9.03 4.64 -9.17
CA VAL A 22 8.78 5.07 -7.80
C VAL A 22 9.40 4.07 -6.84
N ARG A 23 10.30 4.54 -5.97
CA ARG A 23 10.90 3.70 -4.93
C ARG A 23 9.96 3.58 -3.74
N LEU A 24 9.88 2.37 -3.20
CA LEU A 24 9.22 2.10 -1.93
C LEU A 24 10.27 2.01 -0.82
N VAL A 25 10.21 2.90 0.17
CA VAL A 25 11.19 3.00 1.25
C VAL A 25 10.50 2.96 2.62
N GLY A 26 10.91 2.03 3.47
CA GLY A 26 10.47 1.88 4.85
C GLY A 26 11.52 2.43 5.81
N ILE A 27 11.09 3.12 6.86
CA ILE A 27 11.95 3.60 7.94
C ILE A 27 11.45 2.98 9.24
N GLY A 28 12.20 2.03 9.78
CA GLY A 28 11.99 1.41 11.07
C GLY A 28 12.59 2.24 12.21
N LEU A 29 12.10 1.98 13.41
CA LEU A 29 12.46 2.72 14.61
C LEU A 29 13.66 2.12 15.35
N GLU A 30 13.77 0.80 15.35
CA GLU A 30 14.74 0.02 16.11
C GLU A 30 15.04 -1.28 15.35
N GLU A 31 16.18 -1.90 15.64
CA GLU A 31 16.57 -3.18 15.03
C GLU A 31 15.73 -4.36 15.54
N LEU A 32 15.08 -4.21 16.70
CA LEU A 32 14.29 -5.27 17.30
C LEU A 32 13.15 -5.72 16.39
N GLY A 33 13.20 -6.99 15.97
CA GLY A 33 12.17 -7.60 15.13
C GLY A 33 12.33 -7.32 13.64
N VAL A 34 13.40 -6.64 13.22
CA VAL A 34 13.72 -6.42 11.80
C VAL A 34 14.03 -7.73 11.10
N GLU A 35 14.71 -8.68 11.76
CA GLU A 35 15.04 -9.99 11.19
C GLU A 35 13.76 -10.74 10.81
N GLU A 36 12.81 -10.85 11.73
CA GLU A 36 11.50 -11.47 11.47
C GLU A 36 10.76 -10.71 10.35
N PHE A 37 10.85 -9.37 10.35
CA PHE A 37 10.15 -8.53 9.40
C PHE A 37 10.63 -8.73 7.96
N VAL A 38 11.95 -8.90 7.79
CA VAL A 38 12.60 -9.21 6.51
C VAL A 38 12.36 -10.67 6.12
N GLU A 39 12.57 -11.62 7.05
CA GLU A 39 12.40 -13.05 6.80
C GLU A 39 10.98 -13.40 6.33
N LYS A 40 9.97 -12.81 6.99
CA LYS A 40 8.56 -12.98 6.62
C LYS A 40 8.12 -12.11 5.44
N LYS A 41 9.03 -11.34 4.84
CA LYS A 41 8.80 -10.51 3.66
C LYS A 41 7.60 -9.57 3.83
N PHE A 42 7.48 -8.93 5.00
CA PHE A 42 6.42 -7.96 5.23
C PHE A 42 6.60 -6.68 4.42
N TRP A 43 7.81 -6.44 3.90
CA TRP A 43 8.14 -5.27 3.08
C TRP A 43 8.85 -5.66 1.79
N ALA A 44 8.41 -5.07 0.68
CA ALA A 44 8.98 -5.33 -0.65
C ALA A 44 9.93 -4.22 -1.16
N GLY A 45 10.19 -3.20 -0.34
CA GLY A 45 11.04 -2.06 -0.69
C GLY A 45 12.36 -2.02 0.08
N GLU A 46 13.07 -0.91 -0.04
CA GLU A 46 14.25 -0.61 0.79
C GLU A 46 13.80 -0.40 2.24
N LEU A 47 14.61 -0.83 3.21
CA LEU A 47 14.33 -0.68 4.63
C LEU A 47 15.54 -0.07 5.34
N TYR A 48 15.32 1.02 6.06
CA TYR A 48 16.33 1.71 6.88
C TYR A 48 15.88 1.74 8.33
N ILE A 49 16.83 1.80 9.26
CA ILE A 49 16.54 1.95 10.70
C ILE A 49 17.06 3.30 11.17
N ASP A 50 16.20 4.06 11.84
CA ASP A 50 16.54 5.35 12.46
C ASP A 50 16.39 5.27 13.97
N GLU A 51 17.39 4.65 14.61
CA GLU A 51 17.43 4.47 16.07
C GLU A 51 17.41 5.79 16.84
N LYS A 52 17.93 6.86 16.22
CA LYS A 52 17.93 8.22 16.80
C LYS A 52 16.58 8.92 16.65
N LYS A 53 15.63 8.31 15.93
CA LYS A 53 14.28 8.83 15.65
C LYS A 53 14.32 10.21 15.00
N LYS A 54 15.41 10.59 14.34
CA LYS A 54 15.61 11.94 13.81
C LYS A 54 14.56 12.24 12.73
N SER A 55 14.37 11.31 11.82
CA SER A 55 13.38 11.39 10.74
C SER A 55 11.97 11.51 11.29
N PHE A 56 11.64 10.73 12.34
CA PHE A 56 10.34 10.80 13.01
C PHE A 56 10.10 12.19 13.63
N ASN A 57 11.10 12.72 14.35
CA ASN A 57 11.02 14.05 14.96
C ASN A 57 10.93 15.17 13.90
N ASP A 58 11.75 15.12 12.85
CA ASP A 58 11.76 16.11 11.77
C ASP A 58 10.44 16.14 10.99
N LEU A 59 9.77 14.98 10.89
CA LEU A 59 8.45 14.84 10.27
C LEU A 59 7.28 15.19 11.22
N GLY A 60 7.57 15.56 12.46
CA GLY A 60 6.57 15.94 13.46
C GLY A 60 5.77 14.75 14.00
N TYR A 61 6.27 13.53 13.82
CA TYR A 61 5.69 12.32 14.42
C TYR A 61 5.89 12.36 15.94
N LYS A 62 4.89 11.89 16.67
CA LYS A 62 4.79 11.99 18.13
C LYS A 62 4.61 10.62 18.75
N ARG A 63 5.06 10.53 20.00
CA ARG A 63 4.76 9.38 20.84
C ARG A 63 3.36 9.56 21.44
N PHE A 64 2.50 8.57 21.28
CA PHE A 64 1.22 8.53 21.96
C PHE A 64 1.40 8.53 23.47
N SER A 65 0.50 9.22 24.17
CA SER A 65 0.45 9.15 25.63
C SER A 65 0.02 7.76 26.05
N ILE A 66 0.63 7.23 27.11
CA ILE A 66 0.23 5.95 27.72
C ILE A 66 -1.26 5.92 28.10
N TRP A 67 -1.86 7.10 28.33
CA TRP A 67 -3.26 7.25 28.70
C TRP A 67 -4.22 7.26 27.51
N SER A 68 -3.77 7.59 26.30
CA SER A 68 -4.62 7.64 25.11
C SER A 68 -4.69 6.30 24.38
N LEU A 69 -3.72 5.41 24.60
CA LEU A 69 -3.60 4.15 23.87
C LEU A 69 -4.72 3.12 24.17
N PRO A 70 -5.19 2.94 25.43
CA PRO A 70 -6.24 1.95 25.72
C PRO A 70 -7.55 2.23 24.99
N GLY A 71 -7.98 3.49 24.93
CA GLY A 71 -9.21 3.89 24.21
C GLY A 71 -9.11 3.68 22.69
N LEU A 72 -7.91 3.85 22.13
CA LEU A 72 -7.60 3.68 20.71
C LEU A 72 -7.62 2.23 20.26
N LEU A 73 -7.10 1.33 21.09
CA LEU A 73 -7.05 -0.11 20.85
C LEU A 73 -8.43 -0.78 20.95
N LEU A 74 -9.38 -0.16 21.64
CA LEU A 74 -10.78 -0.60 21.74
C LEU A 74 -11.64 -0.21 20.52
N SER A 75 -11.09 0.56 19.57
CA SER A 75 -11.81 1.01 18.38
C SER A 75 -12.25 -0.17 17.49
N ARG A 76 -13.36 0.01 16.76
CA ARG A 76 -13.83 -0.96 15.76
C ARG A 76 -12.77 -1.24 14.69
N ILE A 77 -12.00 -0.22 14.33
CA ILE A 77 -10.92 -0.31 13.35
C ILE A 77 -9.83 -1.25 13.88
N ALA A 78 -9.36 -1.05 15.11
CA ALA A 78 -8.37 -1.94 15.73
C ALA A 78 -8.84 -3.41 15.76
N ARG A 79 -10.12 -3.67 16.08
CA ARG A 79 -10.69 -5.03 16.04
C ARG A 79 -10.71 -5.63 14.64
N SER A 80 -11.11 -4.86 13.61
CA SER A 80 -11.11 -5.35 12.23
C SER A 80 -9.71 -5.66 11.70
N GLN A 81 -8.72 -4.82 12.04
CA GLN A 81 -7.33 -5.03 11.64
C GLN A 81 -6.72 -6.19 12.43
N ALA A 82 -7.13 -6.40 13.68
CA ALA A 82 -6.74 -7.57 14.46
C ALA A 82 -7.28 -8.87 13.85
N ALA A 83 -8.53 -8.88 13.37
CA ALA A 83 -9.10 -10.02 12.66
C ALA A 83 -8.33 -10.32 11.36
N LYS A 84 -8.08 -9.29 10.54
CA LYS A 84 -7.29 -9.42 9.30
C LYS A 84 -5.88 -9.93 9.53
N GLY A 85 -5.18 -9.40 10.53
CA GLY A 85 -3.83 -9.87 10.84
C GLY A 85 -3.81 -11.32 11.32
N LYS A 86 -4.82 -11.76 12.09
CA LYS A 86 -4.96 -13.17 12.47
C LYS A 86 -5.19 -14.08 11.26
N GLU A 87 -6.04 -13.68 10.33
CA GLU A 87 -6.29 -14.40 9.08
C GLU A 87 -5.02 -14.53 8.22
N ARG A 88 -4.22 -13.45 8.14
CA ARG A 88 -2.97 -13.43 7.37
C ARG A 88 -1.75 -13.98 8.12
N GLY A 89 -1.95 -14.59 9.30
CA GLY A 89 -0.85 -15.13 10.11
C GLY A 89 0.13 -14.08 10.65
N VAL A 90 -0.28 -12.81 10.65
CA VAL A 90 0.49 -11.67 11.13
C VAL A 90 0.27 -11.52 12.65
N GLY A 91 1.07 -12.24 13.43
CA GLY A 91 1.13 -12.07 14.88
C GLY A 91 1.76 -10.74 15.28
N GLY A 92 1.47 -10.28 16.50
CA GLY A 92 2.22 -9.22 17.16
C GLY A 92 2.70 -9.70 18.52
N ASP A 93 3.96 -9.46 18.82
CA ASP A 93 4.40 -9.30 20.20
C ASP A 93 4.26 -7.81 20.56
N LEU A 94 4.16 -7.50 21.85
CA LEU A 94 4.18 -6.11 22.35
C LEU A 94 5.61 -5.66 22.64
N ARG A 95 6.59 -6.19 21.90
CA ARG A 95 8.00 -5.89 22.10
C ARG A 95 8.39 -4.68 21.26
N GLY A 96 9.27 -3.84 21.82
CA GLY A 96 9.67 -2.57 21.20
C GLY A 96 8.73 -1.40 21.53
N ASP A 97 8.95 -0.26 20.88
CA ASP A 97 8.18 0.95 21.12
C ASP A 97 6.89 1.01 20.29
N GLY A 98 5.81 0.46 20.87
CA GLY A 98 4.46 0.51 20.28
C GLY A 98 3.74 1.87 20.40
N TYR A 99 4.38 2.89 20.98
CA TYR A 99 3.75 4.20 21.20
C TYR A 99 4.19 5.25 20.20
N GLN A 100 5.30 5.04 19.49
CA GLN A 100 5.72 5.95 18.43
C GLN A 100 4.71 5.87 17.28
N ASN A 101 4.08 6.99 16.93
CA ASN A 101 3.27 7.04 15.72
C ASN A 101 4.18 7.11 14.48
N GLY A 102 3.65 6.65 13.36
CA GLY A 102 4.28 6.73 12.06
C GLY A 102 3.40 7.50 11.07
N GLY A 103 3.67 7.27 9.80
CA GLY A 103 2.99 7.94 8.71
C GLY A 103 3.52 7.48 7.37
N LEU A 104 3.05 8.16 6.32
CA LEU A 104 3.47 7.91 4.95
C LEU A 104 3.66 9.24 4.23
N LEU A 105 4.72 9.33 3.43
CA LEU A 105 5.01 10.46 2.58
C LEU A 105 5.16 9.98 1.15
N VAL A 106 4.56 10.72 0.22
CA VAL A 106 4.84 10.62 -1.20
C VAL A 106 5.69 11.82 -1.57
N VAL A 107 6.91 11.57 -2.02
CA VAL A 107 7.89 12.62 -2.34
C VAL A 107 8.17 12.59 -3.83
N GLY A 108 7.90 13.72 -4.49
CA GLY A 108 8.21 13.94 -5.89
C GLY A 108 9.68 14.31 -6.11
N LYS A 109 10.05 14.42 -7.39
CA LYS A 109 11.40 14.83 -7.79
C LYS A 109 11.76 16.19 -7.16
N GLY A 110 13.01 16.34 -6.73
CA GLY A 110 13.49 17.56 -6.05
C GLY A 110 13.05 17.69 -4.59
N GLY A 111 12.51 16.64 -3.98
CA GLY A 111 12.17 16.63 -2.54
C GLY A 111 10.82 17.26 -2.21
N LYS A 112 9.98 17.55 -3.22
CA LYS A 112 8.64 18.12 -3.00
C LYS A 112 7.71 17.05 -2.44
N VAL A 113 7.11 17.31 -1.28
CA VAL A 113 6.07 16.44 -0.71
C VAL A 113 4.78 16.61 -1.51
N LEU A 114 4.27 15.51 -2.08
CA LEU A 114 3.02 15.45 -2.85
C LEU A 114 1.84 14.99 -1.99
N TYR A 115 2.11 14.13 -1.01
CA TYR A 115 1.12 13.64 -0.05
C TYR A 115 1.80 13.33 1.28
N SER A 116 1.12 13.61 2.37
CA SER A 116 1.56 13.31 3.74
C SER A 116 0.38 12.76 4.52
N PHE A 117 0.60 11.65 5.20
CA PHE A 117 -0.34 11.03 6.11
C PHE A 117 0.36 10.80 7.44
N VAL A 118 -0.26 11.26 8.52
CA VAL A 118 0.24 11.06 9.89
C VAL A 118 -0.75 10.17 10.62
N GLN A 119 -0.28 9.09 11.24
CA GLN A 119 -1.13 8.20 12.02
C GLN A 119 -1.58 8.92 13.31
N GLU A 120 -2.88 9.08 13.47
CA GLU A 120 -3.49 9.56 14.72
C GLU A 120 -3.84 8.39 15.65
N ASN A 121 -4.06 7.20 15.10
CA ASN A 121 -4.33 5.97 15.84
C ASN A 121 -3.38 4.83 15.42
N PRO A 122 -3.04 3.88 16.32
CA PRO A 122 -2.14 2.74 16.03
C PRO A 122 -2.59 1.83 14.89
N ALA A 123 -3.88 1.83 14.55
CA ALA A 123 -4.45 1.02 13.49
C ALA A 123 -4.62 1.78 12.16
N ASP A 124 -4.42 3.09 12.17
CA ASP A 124 -4.57 3.92 10.99
C ASP A 124 -3.43 3.68 10.01
N HIS A 125 -3.69 3.80 8.73
CA HIS A 125 -2.68 3.78 7.67
C HIS A 125 -3.25 4.52 6.46
N ALA A 126 -2.37 5.03 5.60
CA ALA A 126 -2.79 5.67 4.37
C ALA A 126 -3.52 4.67 3.46
N ALA A 127 -4.61 5.08 2.85
CA ALA A 127 -5.31 4.29 1.85
C ALA A 127 -4.45 4.16 0.59
N ASN A 128 -4.40 2.95 0.01
CA ASN A 128 -3.62 2.69 -1.20
C ASN A 128 -4.08 3.56 -2.38
N GLU A 129 -5.37 3.88 -2.43
CA GLU A 129 -5.99 4.73 -3.45
C GLU A 129 -5.46 6.16 -3.38
N ASP A 130 -5.30 6.71 -2.17
CA ASP A 130 -4.77 8.06 -1.97
C ASP A 130 -3.30 8.16 -2.36
N ILE A 131 -2.52 7.11 -2.07
CA ILE A 131 -1.10 7.00 -2.47
C ILE A 131 -0.99 6.99 -3.99
N LEU A 132 -1.77 6.15 -4.66
CA LEU A 132 -1.77 6.05 -6.12
C LEU A 132 -2.23 7.37 -6.77
N LYS A 133 -3.27 7.99 -6.22
CA LYS A 133 -3.76 9.30 -6.68
C LYS A 133 -2.70 10.39 -6.55
N ALA A 134 -1.96 10.43 -5.44
CA ALA A 134 -0.87 11.38 -5.24
C ALA A 134 0.28 11.21 -6.25
N LEU A 135 0.48 9.99 -6.73
CA LEU A 135 1.43 9.65 -7.79
C LEU A 135 0.87 9.83 -9.21
N ASN A 136 -0.39 10.27 -9.35
CA ASN A 136 -1.13 10.31 -10.61
C ASN A 136 -1.24 8.95 -11.32
N LEU A 137 -1.32 7.87 -10.54
CA LEU A 137 -1.52 6.50 -11.03
C LEU A 137 -3.01 6.13 -10.89
N SER A 138 -3.57 5.46 -11.89
CA SER A 138 -4.96 4.96 -11.83
C SER A 138 -5.12 3.93 -10.72
N VAL A 139 -6.31 3.68 -10.17
CA VAL A 139 -6.53 2.52 -9.28
C VAL A 139 -6.87 1.34 -10.17
N ALA A 140 -5.93 0.44 -10.44
CA ALA A 140 -6.18 -0.71 -11.31
C ALA A 140 -6.84 -1.82 -10.48
N GLY A 141 -8.16 -1.98 -10.64
CA GLY A 141 -8.98 -3.01 -10.01
C GLY A 141 -10.47 -2.87 -10.34
N GLY A 142 -10.82 -2.75 -11.63
CA GLY A 142 -12.20 -2.80 -12.12
C GLY A 142 -12.27 -2.65 -13.64
N GLU A 143 -12.62 -3.74 -14.32
CA GLU A 143 -13.14 -3.82 -15.69
C GLU A 143 -12.34 -3.09 -16.81
N GLN A 144 -11.65 -3.88 -17.63
CA GLN A 144 -11.66 -3.59 -19.06
C GLN A 144 -13.10 -3.78 -19.56
N ALA A 145 -13.94 -2.76 -19.42
CA ALA A 145 -15.10 -2.61 -20.29
C ALA A 145 -14.58 -2.02 -21.60
N ALA A 146 -14.53 -2.89 -22.61
CA ALA A 146 -14.73 -2.59 -24.01
C ALA A 146 -14.28 -1.18 -24.48
N SER A 147 -13.21 -1.20 -25.26
CA SER A 147 -13.10 -0.37 -26.46
C SER A 147 -14.45 0.07 -27.02
N SER A 148 -14.66 1.38 -27.11
CA SER A 148 -15.47 1.94 -28.18
C SER A 148 -14.60 2.91 -28.96
N PRO A 149 -14.09 2.53 -30.14
CA PRO A 149 -13.76 3.49 -31.18
C PRO A 149 -15.03 3.76 -31.98
N SER A 150 -15.65 4.93 -31.81
CA SER A 150 -16.58 5.49 -32.79
C SER A 150 -16.87 6.95 -32.38
N ALA A 151 -16.57 7.97 -33.17
CA ALA A 151 -17.14 8.13 -34.50
C ALA A 151 -16.08 8.34 -35.59
N ALA A 152 -15.91 7.32 -36.42
CA ALA A 152 -15.55 7.51 -37.82
C ALA A 152 -16.75 7.06 -38.64
N ASN A 153 -17.34 8.01 -39.37
CA ASN A 153 -18.38 7.78 -40.35
C ASN A 153 -17.87 6.81 -41.42
N CYS A 154 -18.57 5.69 -41.62
CA CYS A 154 -18.57 4.99 -42.90
C CYS A 154 -20.01 4.60 -43.21
N ALA A 155 -20.51 5.19 -44.29
CA ALA A 155 -21.80 4.91 -44.88
C ALA A 155 -21.77 3.59 -45.66
N ASP A 156 -22.98 3.07 -45.88
CA ASP A 156 -23.40 2.18 -46.97
C ASP A 156 -22.72 0.80 -47.13
N GLY A 157 -23.53 -0.23 -46.84
CA GLY A 157 -23.68 -1.39 -47.72
C GLY A 157 -22.72 -2.56 -47.54
N ASP A 158 -23.32 -3.75 -47.64
CA ASP A 158 -22.73 -5.04 -48.05
C ASP A 158 -22.19 -6.03 -47.00
N VAL A 159 -23.06 -7.00 -46.69
CA VAL A 159 -22.86 -8.47 -46.80
C VAL A 159 -21.48 -9.02 -46.42
N CYS A 160 -21.44 -9.78 -45.30
CA CYS A 160 -20.42 -10.82 -45.10
C CYS A 160 -21.08 -12.15 -44.74
N SER A 161 -21.18 -13.00 -45.76
CA SER A 161 -21.62 -14.39 -45.72
C SER A 161 -20.70 -15.26 -44.86
N VAL A 162 -21.28 -16.03 -43.95
CA VAL A 162 -20.60 -17.10 -43.20
C VAL A 162 -20.50 -18.35 -44.09
N LYS A 163 -19.31 -18.93 -44.23
CA LYS A 163 -19.15 -20.28 -44.78
C LYS A 163 -18.21 -21.09 -43.88
N PRO A 164 -18.65 -22.22 -43.29
CA PRO A 164 -17.76 -23.13 -42.57
C PRO A 164 -17.44 -24.34 -43.46
N LYS A 165 -16.19 -24.85 -43.44
CA LYS A 165 -15.92 -26.26 -43.76
C LYS A 165 -14.57 -26.79 -43.23
N SER A 166 -14.70 -27.63 -42.20
CA SER A 166 -14.07 -28.94 -41.90
C SER A 166 -12.54 -29.15 -41.77
N PRO A 167 -12.13 -30.17 -40.98
CA PRO A 167 -10.75 -30.40 -40.54
C PRO A 167 -9.99 -31.38 -41.46
N ALA A 168 -8.66 -31.38 -41.36
CA ALA A 168 -7.79 -32.40 -41.95
C ALA A 168 -6.82 -32.95 -40.90
N SER A 169 -6.88 -34.27 -40.75
CA SER A 169 -5.91 -35.19 -40.17
C SER A 169 -4.67 -35.32 -41.06
N GLU A 170 -3.49 -35.47 -40.44
CA GLU A 170 -2.53 -36.57 -40.69
C GLU A 170 -1.58 -36.70 -39.50
#